data_AF-A0A2H0CPV2-F1
#
_entry.id   AF-A0A2H0CPV2-F1
#
_cell.length_a   1.000
_cell.length_b   1.000
_cell.length_c   1.000
_cell.angle_alpha   90.00
_cell.angle_beta   90.00
_cell.angle_gamma   90.00
#
_symmetry.space_group_name_H-M   'P 1'
#
loop_
_entity.id
_entity.type
_entity.pdbx_description
1 polymer ?
#
loop_
_entity_poly.entity_id
_entity_poly.type
_entity_poly.pdbx_seq_one_letter_code
_entity_poly.pdbx_strand_id
1 'polypeptide(L)'
;MTNVIIIFIHLLAAGTALGSLLYCLKVYLPVVEKGQTERDENSPAYKMLDLLAPTVFASLLILIGTGVYYLLENYSAQVGLKPGYYNLFGTKMVFVAGAFFTSMYVTFSLRIHISDLDLSPENKKRVPETLRKMIGLSKMTMWMVAIALFLGIWLARY
;
A
#
# COMPACT_ATOMS: atom_id res chain seq x y z
N MET A 1 26.42 -3.41 11.29
CA MET A 1 25.96 -4.20 10.12
C MET A 1 24.46 -4.43 10.12
N THR A 2 23.85 -4.84 11.25
CA THR A 2 22.40 -5.10 11.37
C THR A 2 21.51 -3.94 10.88
N ASN A 3 21.82 -2.70 11.27
CA ASN A 3 21.00 -1.53 10.88
C ASN A 3 21.03 -1.27 9.38
N VAL A 4 22.13 -1.57 8.69
CA VAL A 4 22.25 -1.39 7.23
C VAL A 4 21.34 -2.37 6.49
N ILE A 5 21.27 -3.62 6.93
CA ILE A 5 20.40 -4.65 6.34
C ILE A 5 18.93 -4.27 6.52
N ILE A 6 18.54 -3.84 7.72
CA ILE A 6 17.16 -3.42 7.99
C ILE A 6 16.81 -2.17 7.17
N ILE A 7 17.77 -1.23 6.96
CA ILE A 7 17.50 0.01 6.20
C ILE A 7 17.27 -0.36 4.75
N PHE A 8 18.10 -1.27 4.23
CA PHE A 8 17.95 -1.81 2.89
C PHE A 8 16.58 -2.47 2.70
N ILE A 9 16.16 -3.33 3.64
CA ILE A 9 14.85 -3.99 3.61
C ILE A 9 13.71 -2.95 3.67
N HIS A 10 13.82 -1.93 4.53
CA HIS A 10 12.83 -0.86 4.65
C HIS A 10 12.66 -0.10 3.34
N LEU A 11 13.78 0.32 2.73
CA LEU A 11 13.78 1.05 1.46
C LEU A 11 13.32 0.16 0.28
N LEU A 12 13.70 -1.11 0.27
CA LEU A 12 13.24 -2.08 -0.72
C LEU A 12 11.71 -2.26 -0.63
N ALA A 13 11.16 -2.37 0.58
CA ALA A 13 9.72 -2.46 0.79
C ALA A 13 9.00 -1.17 0.36
N ALA A 14 9.57 0.01 0.63
CA ALA A 14 9.03 1.29 0.15
C ALA A 14 8.99 1.34 -1.39
N GLY A 15 10.11 0.99 -2.03
CA GLY A 15 10.23 0.95 -3.48
C GLY A 15 9.28 -0.06 -4.12
N THR A 16 9.13 -1.24 -3.52
CA THR A 16 8.24 -2.30 -4.01
C THR A 16 6.77 -1.90 -3.87
N ALA A 17 6.36 -1.38 -2.70
CA ALA A 17 4.98 -0.92 -2.47
C ALA A 17 4.59 0.21 -3.42
N LEU A 18 5.38 1.29 -3.47
CA LEU A 18 5.05 2.45 -4.28
C LEU A 18 5.24 2.18 -5.77
N GLY A 19 6.33 1.50 -6.15
CA GLY A 19 6.64 1.16 -7.53
C GLY A 19 5.61 0.25 -8.17
N SER A 20 5.15 -0.78 -7.46
CA SER A 20 4.09 -1.68 -7.95
C SER A 20 2.75 -0.94 -8.14
N LEU A 21 2.36 -0.09 -7.17
CA LEU A 21 1.14 0.72 -7.27
C LEU A 21 1.22 1.71 -8.43
N LEU A 22 2.34 2.41 -8.60
CA LEU A 22 2.55 3.34 -9.71
C LEU A 22 2.50 2.61 -11.06
N TYR A 23 3.26 1.52 -11.20
CA TYR A 23 3.25 0.73 -12.41
C TYR A 23 1.85 0.24 -12.76
N CYS A 24 1.14 -0.37 -11.80
CA CYS A 24 -0.21 -0.86 -12.03
C CYS A 24 -1.17 0.26 -12.43
N LEU A 25 -1.29 1.31 -11.60
CA LEU A 25 -2.36 2.28 -11.69
C LEU A 25 -2.12 3.37 -12.75
N LYS A 26 -0.86 3.67 -13.05
CA LYS A 26 -0.48 4.78 -13.95
C LYS A 26 0.10 4.32 -15.27
N VAL A 27 0.61 3.08 -15.36
CA VAL A 27 1.23 2.57 -16.60
C VAL A 27 0.40 1.42 -17.17
N TYR A 28 0.23 0.33 -16.42
CA TYR A 28 -0.38 -0.89 -16.92
C TYR A 28 -1.87 -0.74 -17.20
N LEU A 29 -2.68 -0.40 -16.18
CA LEU A 29 -4.14 -0.31 -16.31
C LEU A 29 -4.59 0.64 -17.44
N PRO A 30 -4.05 1.88 -17.56
CA PRO A 30 -4.43 2.77 -18.65
C PRO A 30 -4.15 2.22 -20.06
N VAL A 31 -3.13 1.34 -20.20
CA VAL A 31 -2.77 0.73 -21.48
C VAL A 31 -3.69 -0.44 -21.81
N VAL A 32 -3.93 -1.34 -20.86
CA VAL A 32 -4.65 -2.59 -21.11
C VAL A 32 -6.17 -2.45 -21.07
N GLU A 33 -6.69 -1.42 -20.40
CA GLU A 33 -8.13 -1.15 -20.32
C GLU A 33 -8.63 -0.18 -21.38
N LYS A 34 -7.75 0.28 -22.28
CA LYS A 34 -8.13 1.24 -23.33
C LYS A 34 -9.17 0.60 -24.26
N GLY A 35 -10.39 1.11 -24.23
CA GLY A 35 -11.49 0.60 -25.04
C GLY A 35 -12.21 -0.62 -24.46
N GLN A 36 -11.90 -1.05 -23.23
CA GLN A 36 -12.68 -2.06 -22.52
C GLN A 36 -13.88 -1.42 -21.82
N THR A 37 -15.09 -1.84 -22.19
CA THR A 37 -16.36 -1.35 -21.64
C THR A 37 -16.77 -2.09 -20.36
N GLU A 38 -16.42 -3.37 -20.24
CA GLU A 38 -16.75 -4.20 -19.08
C GLU A 38 -15.51 -4.83 -18.45
N ARG A 39 -15.56 -4.99 -17.13
CA ARG A 39 -14.52 -5.67 -16.36
C ARG A 39 -15.14 -6.85 -15.63
N ASP A 40 -14.64 -8.03 -15.93
CA ASP A 40 -15.02 -9.29 -15.30
C ASP A 40 -13.85 -9.88 -14.50
N GLU A 41 -14.04 -11.09 -13.98
CA GLU A 41 -13.06 -11.87 -13.24
C GLU A 41 -11.85 -12.32 -14.08
N ASN A 42 -11.90 -12.14 -15.39
CA ASN A 42 -10.79 -12.45 -16.29
C ASN A 42 -10.08 -11.19 -16.79
N SER A 43 -10.61 -10.01 -16.45
CA SER A 43 -10.07 -8.74 -16.89
C SER A 43 -8.60 -8.58 -16.49
N PRO A 44 -7.76 -7.97 -17.36
CA PRO A 44 -6.37 -7.69 -17.05
C PRO A 44 -6.19 -6.94 -15.73
N ALA A 45 -7.16 -6.07 -15.41
CA ALA A 45 -7.15 -5.29 -14.20
C ALA A 45 -7.33 -6.11 -12.93
N TYR A 46 -8.27 -7.05 -12.92
CA TYR A 46 -8.41 -7.96 -11.79
C TYR A 46 -7.18 -8.82 -11.63
N LYS A 47 -6.68 -9.47 -12.69
CA LYS A 47 -5.48 -10.32 -12.61
C LYS A 47 -4.26 -9.58 -12.05
N MET A 48 -4.06 -8.34 -12.48
CA MET A 48 -2.96 -7.52 -11.98
C MET A 48 -3.15 -7.15 -10.51
N LEU A 49 -4.35 -6.72 -10.11
CA LEU A 49 -4.63 -6.35 -8.72
C LEU A 49 -4.66 -7.55 -7.77
N ASP A 50 -5.10 -8.72 -8.25
CA ASP A 50 -5.09 -9.98 -7.51
C ASP A 50 -3.67 -10.38 -7.11
N LEU A 51 -2.73 -10.22 -8.05
CA LEU A 51 -1.31 -10.46 -7.81
C LEU A 51 -0.68 -9.38 -6.91
N LEU A 52 -0.99 -8.11 -7.16
CA LEU A 52 -0.29 -7.00 -6.50
C LEU A 52 -0.79 -6.69 -5.10
N ALA A 53 -2.08 -6.88 -4.80
CA ALA A 53 -2.63 -6.52 -3.50
C ALA A 53 -1.91 -7.22 -2.33
N PRO A 54 -1.66 -8.55 -2.37
CA PRO A 54 -0.86 -9.22 -1.35
C PRO A 54 0.59 -8.69 -1.26
N THR A 55 1.23 -8.39 -2.39
CA THR A 55 2.60 -7.86 -2.42
C THR A 55 2.70 -6.46 -1.79
N VAL A 56 1.75 -5.58 -2.10
CA VAL A 56 1.68 -4.23 -1.51
C VAL A 56 1.43 -4.35 -0.01
N PHE A 57 0.51 -5.22 0.42
CA PHE A 57 0.22 -5.43 1.84
C PHE A 57 1.44 -5.97 2.60
N ALA A 58 2.13 -6.98 2.06
CA ALA A 58 3.34 -7.51 2.66
C ALA A 58 4.44 -6.45 2.75
N SER A 59 4.60 -5.61 1.73
CA SER A 59 5.55 -4.50 1.75
C SER A 59 5.20 -3.47 2.83
N LEU A 60 3.92 -3.16 3.03
CA LEU A 60 3.47 -2.29 4.11
C LEU A 60 3.74 -2.89 5.50
N LEU A 61 3.54 -4.20 5.68
CA LEU A 61 3.90 -4.88 6.92
C LEU A 61 5.40 -4.77 7.21
N ILE A 62 6.24 -4.98 6.20
CA ILE A 62 7.70 -4.83 6.35
C ILE A 62 8.05 -3.39 6.73
N LEU A 63 7.46 -2.39 6.05
CA LEU A 63 7.68 -0.98 6.36
C LEU A 63 7.29 -0.63 7.80
N ILE A 64 6.14 -1.11 8.26
CA ILE A 64 5.67 -0.89 9.62
C ILE A 64 6.60 -1.59 10.62
N GLY A 65 6.90 -2.87 10.41
CA GLY A 65 7.74 -3.64 11.34
C GLY A 65 9.14 -3.07 11.47
N THR A 66 9.79 -2.77 10.34
CA THR A 66 11.12 -2.15 10.34
C THR A 66 11.08 -0.71 10.86
N GLY A 67 10.02 0.06 10.58
CA GLY A 67 9.82 1.39 11.14
C GLY A 67 9.66 1.40 12.66
N VAL A 68 8.89 0.46 13.22
CA VAL A 68 8.74 0.27 14.67
C VAL A 68 10.07 -0.16 15.29
N TYR A 69 10.81 -1.06 14.63
CA TYR A 69 12.14 -1.45 15.09
C TYR A 69 13.06 -0.23 15.25
N TYR A 70 13.11 0.67 14.25
CA TYR A 70 13.91 1.90 14.35
C TYR A 70 13.47 2.84 15.46
N LEU A 71 12.16 2.93 15.69
CA LEU A 71 11.62 3.74 16.76
C LEU A 71 12.11 3.24 18.13
N LEU A 72 12.10 1.92 18.33
CA LEU A 72 12.52 1.29 19.57
C LEU A 72 14.04 1.37 19.78
N GLU A 73 14.83 1.12 18.72
CA GLU A 73 16.29 1.14 18.81
C GLU A 73 16.81 2.56 19.12
N ASN A 74 16.15 3.59 18.60
CA ASN A 74 16.58 4.98 18.76
C ASN A 74 15.80 5.74 19.85
N TYR A 75 15.02 5.05 20.69
CA TYR A 75 14.11 5.68 21.65
C TYR A 75 14.80 6.68 22.59
N SER A 76 16.00 6.35 23.09
CA SER A 76 16.79 7.23 23.97
C SER A 76 17.37 8.46 23.25
N ALA A 77 17.70 8.34 21.96
CA ALA A 77 18.18 9.45 21.13
C ALA A 77 17.04 10.36 20.63
N GLN A 78 15.79 9.93 20.79
CA GLN A 78 14.59 10.68 20.41
C GLN A 78 14.03 11.53 21.57
N VAL A 79 14.66 11.52 22.75
CA VAL A 79 14.28 12.38 23.88
C VAL A 79 14.91 13.76 23.69
N GLY A 80 14.10 14.80 23.54
CA GLY A 80 14.58 16.18 23.33
C GLY A 80 14.65 16.64 21.87
N LEU A 81 13.92 15.98 20.97
CA LEU A 81 13.82 16.41 19.57
C LEU A 81 13.18 17.80 19.42
N LYS A 82 13.54 18.49 18.33
CA LYS A 82 13.08 19.86 18.05
C LYS A 82 11.54 19.96 18.11
N PRO A 83 10.99 21.11 18.57
CA PRO A 83 9.56 21.37 18.54
C PRO A 83 8.96 21.08 17.17
N GLY A 84 7.87 20.31 17.13
CA GLY A 84 7.17 19.94 15.90
C GLY A 84 7.50 18.55 15.34
N TYR A 85 8.59 17.89 15.79
CA TYR A 85 8.91 16.53 15.34
C TYR A 85 7.76 15.54 15.61
N TYR A 86 7.22 15.53 16.84
CA TYR A 86 6.13 14.61 17.21
C TYR A 86 4.83 14.89 16.47
N ASN A 87 4.54 16.16 16.13
CA ASN A 87 3.37 16.51 15.32
C ASN A 87 3.51 15.92 13.92
N LEU A 88 4.67 16.13 13.29
CA LEU A 88 4.96 15.61 11.95
C LEU A 88 4.97 14.07 11.93
N PHE A 89 5.55 13.45 12.97
CA PHE A 89 5.52 12.00 13.16
C PHE A 89 4.08 11.48 13.34
N GLY A 90 3.28 12.11 14.19
CA GLY A 90 1.87 11.76 14.38
C GLY A 90 1.07 11.85 13.08
N THR A 91 1.25 12.93 12.32
CA THR A 91 0.63 13.09 10.99
C THR A 91 1.07 11.97 10.05
N LYS A 92 2.36 11.64 9.98
CA LYS A 92 2.86 10.50 9.19
C LYS A 92 2.19 9.19 9.58
N MET A 93 2.03 8.92 10.87
CA MET A 93 1.43 7.67 11.36
C MET A 93 -0.04 7.52 10.93
N VAL A 94 -0.80 8.62 10.80
CA VAL A 94 -2.16 8.57 10.25
C VAL A 94 -2.16 8.06 8.81
N PHE A 95 -1.23 8.54 7.97
CA PHE A 95 -1.10 8.05 6.59
C PHE A 95 -0.63 6.60 6.52
N VAL A 96 0.28 6.18 7.40
CA VAL A 96 0.72 4.77 7.50
C VAL A 96 -0.43 3.86 7.88
N ALA A 97 -1.22 4.22 8.90
CA ALA A 97 -2.39 3.46 9.33
C ALA A 97 -3.45 3.39 8.21
N GLY A 98 -3.73 4.52 7.54
CA GLY A 98 -4.62 4.57 6.40
C GLY A 98 -4.17 3.63 5.27
N ALA A 99 -2.89 3.69 4.89
CA ALA A 99 -2.33 2.81 3.86
C ALA A 99 -2.46 1.32 4.25
N PHE A 100 -2.19 1.00 5.52
CA PHE A 100 -2.33 -0.36 6.04
C PHE A 100 -3.75 -0.88 5.94
N PHE A 101 -4.74 -0.18 6.51
CA PHE A 101 -6.12 -0.67 6.54
C PHE A 101 -6.74 -0.74 5.14
N THR A 102 -6.42 0.21 4.27
CA THR A 102 -6.90 0.18 2.87
C THR A 102 -6.31 -1.00 2.10
N SER A 103 -5.00 -1.22 2.21
CA SER A 103 -4.34 -2.37 1.57
C SER A 103 -4.83 -3.70 2.13
N MET A 104 -5.07 -3.79 3.45
CA MET A 104 -5.63 -4.96 4.10
C MET A 104 -7.02 -5.27 3.57
N TYR A 105 -7.89 -4.26 3.49
CA TYR A 105 -9.26 -4.43 3.01
C TYR A 105 -9.31 -4.85 1.53
N VAL A 106 -8.43 -4.31 0.68
CA VAL A 106 -8.31 -4.77 -0.72
C VAL A 106 -7.85 -6.24 -0.76
N THR A 107 -6.84 -6.61 0.02
CA THR A 107 -6.19 -7.93 -0.03
C THR A 107 -7.05 -9.06 0.52
N PHE A 108 -7.69 -8.85 1.68
CA PHE A 108 -8.38 -9.93 2.41
C PHE A 108 -9.90 -9.81 2.38
N SER A 109 -10.46 -8.71 1.88
CA SER A 109 -11.91 -8.58 1.72
C SER A 109 -12.27 -8.55 0.24
N LEU A 110 -11.94 -7.46 -0.46
CA LEU A 110 -12.44 -7.26 -1.84
C LEU A 110 -11.91 -8.30 -2.83
N ARG A 111 -10.64 -8.69 -2.73
CA ARG A 111 -10.04 -9.73 -3.57
C ARG A 111 -10.81 -11.05 -3.51
N ILE A 112 -11.19 -11.48 -2.30
CA ILE A 112 -11.87 -12.77 -2.05
C ILE A 112 -13.26 -12.82 -2.71
N HIS A 113 -13.94 -11.68 -2.79
CA HIS A 113 -15.25 -11.59 -3.45
C HIS A 113 -15.21 -11.89 -4.96
N ILE A 114 -14.02 -11.83 -5.57
CA ILE A 114 -13.81 -12.14 -6.99
C ILE A 114 -13.08 -13.48 -7.16
N SER A 115 -12.16 -13.86 -6.26
CA SER A 115 -11.45 -15.14 -6.37
C SER A 115 -12.35 -16.35 -6.15
N ASP A 116 -13.40 -16.18 -5.33
CA ASP A 116 -14.24 -17.30 -4.88
C ASP A 116 -15.59 -17.35 -5.62
N LEU A 117 -15.63 -16.84 -6.85
CA LEU A 117 -16.85 -16.84 -7.68
C LEU A 117 -17.39 -18.23 -7.96
N ASP A 118 -16.53 -19.25 -8.01
CA ASP A 118 -16.95 -20.66 -8.16
C ASP A 118 -17.80 -21.12 -6.97
N LEU A 119 -17.52 -20.60 -5.77
CA LEU A 119 -18.26 -20.90 -4.54
C LEU A 119 -19.49 -20.00 -4.37
N SER A 120 -19.54 -18.86 -5.07
CA SER A 120 -20.59 -17.85 -4.92
C SER A 120 -20.87 -17.12 -6.25
N PRO A 121 -21.50 -17.79 -7.23
CA PRO A 121 -21.69 -17.26 -8.59
C PRO A 121 -22.57 -15.99 -8.62
N GLU A 122 -23.38 -15.76 -7.59
CA GLU A 122 -24.19 -14.54 -7.42
C GLU A 122 -23.33 -13.26 -7.37
N ASN A 123 -22.08 -13.37 -6.90
CA ASN A 123 -21.15 -12.25 -6.79
C ASN A 123 -20.65 -11.77 -8.17
N LYS A 124 -20.85 -12.55 -9.24
CA LYS A 124 -20.40 -12.18 -10.60
C LYS A 124 -20.94 -10.84 -11.06
N LYS A 125 -22.20 -10.52 -10.70
CA LYS A 125 -22.83 -9.22 -11.02
C LYS A 125 -22.16 -8.04 -10.31
N ARG A 126 -21.45 -8.28 -9.20
CA ARG A 126 -20.79 -7.27 -8.38
C ARG A 126 -19.32 -7.06 -8.76
N VAL A 127 -18.75 -7.92 -9.61
CA VAL A 127 -17.32 -7.86 -10.01
C VAL A 127 -16.91 -6.49 -10.54
N PRO A 128 -17.65 -5.82 -11.44
CA PRO A 128 -17.25 -4.50 -11.93
C PRO A 128 -17.19 -3.45 -10.82
N GLU A 129 -18.15 -3.49 -9.88
CA GLU A 129 -18.21 -2.56 -8.75
C GLU A 129 -17.08 -2.83 -7.75
N THR A 130 -16.86 -4.09 -7.40
CA THR A 130 -15.78 -4.53 -6.51
C THR A 130 -14.42 -4.12 -7.08
N LEU A 131 -14.20 -4.35 -8.37
CA LEU A 131 -12.93 -4.00 -9.03
C LEU A 131 -12.73 -2.48 -9.10
N ARG A 132 -13.80 -1.71 -9.33
CA ARG A 132 -13.74 -0.24 -9.24
C ARG A 132 -13.36 0.22 -7.83
N LYS A 133 -13.90 -0.41 -6.79
CA LYS A 133 -13.53 -0.15 -5.39
C LYS A 133 -12.07 -0.53 -5.12
N MET A 134 -11.61 -1.68 -5.59
CA MET A 134 -10.21 -2.09 -5.47
C MET A 134 -9.27 -1.06 -6.10
N ILE A 135 -9.51 -0.64 -7.35
CA ILE A 135 -8.70 0.39 -8.02
C ILE A 135 -8.73 1.72 -7.24
N GLY A 136 -9.91 2.15 -6.77
CA GLY A 136 -10.06 3.38 -6.00
C GLY A 136 -9.26 3.36 -4.70
N LEU A 137 -9.35 2.26 -3.95
CA LEU A 137 -8.61 2.08 -2.72
C LEU A 137 -7.11 1.93 -2.96
N SER A 138 -6.67 1.20 -3.99
CA SER A 138 -5.26 1.12 -4.36
C SER A 138 -4.68 2.49 -4.74
N LYS A 139 -5.45 3.37 -5.41
CA LYS A 139 -5.05 4.77 -5.65
C LYS A 139 -4.91 5.55 -4.34
N MET A 140 -5.84 5.34 -3.40
CA MET A 140 -5.77 5.96 -2.08
C MET A 140 -4.54 5.48 -1.29
N THR A 141 -4.29 4.16 -1.24
CA THR A 141 -3.09 3.57 -0.64
C THR A 141 -1.81 4.14 -1.25
N MET A 142 -1.75 4.27 -2.58
CA MET A 142 -0.59 4.86 -3.28
C MET A 142 -0.29 6.27 -2.79
N TRP A 143 -1.31 7.13 -2.70
CA TRP A 143 -1.13 8.50 -2.20
C TRP A 143 -0.75 8.54 -0.73
N MET A 144 -1.37 7.70 0.11
CA MET A 144 -1.04 7.60 1.53
C MET A 144 0.41 7.17 1.73
N VAL A 145 0.90 6.19 0.96
CA VAL A 145 2.31 5.76 0.98
C VAL A 145 3.23 6.90 0.52
N ALA A 146 2.91 7.56 -0.59
CA ALA A 146 3.72 8.67 -1.10
C ALA A 146 3.85 9.82 -0.07
N ILE A 147 2.74 10.20 0.56
CA ILE A 147 2.74 11.23 1.60
C ILE A 147 3.52 10.75 2.83
N ALA A 148 3.29 9.52 3.31
CA ALA A 148 4.02 8.97 4.46
C ALA A 148 5.54 8.92 4.22
N LEU A 149 5.98 8.59 3.00
CA LEU A 149 7.39 8.62 2.61
C LEU A 149 7.93 10.05 2.58
N PHE A 150 7.20 11.00 1.99
CA PHE A 150 7.59 12.41 1.99
C PHE A 150 7.75 12.96 3.41
N LEU A 151 6.78 12.71 4.29
CA LEU A 151 6.86 13.10 5.71
C LEU A 151 8.01 12.39 6.43
N GLY A 152 8.31 11.13 6.07
CA GLY A 152 9.48 10.40 6.57
C GLY A 152 10.81 11.06 6.18
N ILE A 153 10.95 11.48 4.91
CA ILE A 153 12.13 12.22 4.43
C ILE A 153 12.24 13.57 5.13
N TRP A 154 11.12 14.25 5.37
CA TRP A 154 11.11 15.52 6.09
C TRP A 154 11.52 15.34 7.56
N LEU A 155 11.02 14.30 8.25
CA LEU A 155 11.45 13.97 9.61
C LEU A 155 12.97 13.73 9.69
N ALA A 156 13.59 13.13 8.67
CA ALA A 156 15.03 12.92 8.64
C ALA A 156 15.85 14.22 8.56
N ARG A 157 15.21 15.37 8.28
CA ARG A 157 15.86 16.70 8.25
C ARG A 157 15.70 17.49 9.56
N TYR A 158 14.85 17.03 10.47
CA TYR A 158 14.64 17.66 11.78
C TYR A 158 15.80 17.34 12.72
#